data_AF-A0AAJ6AZR3-F1
#
_entry.id   AF-A0AAJ6AZR3-F1
#
_cell.length_a   1.000
_cell.length_b   1.000
_cell.length_c   1.000
_cell.angle_alpha   90.00
_cell.angle_beta   90.00
_cell.angle_gamma   90.00
#
_symmetry.space_group_name_H-M   'P 1'
#
loop_
_entity.id
_entity.type
_entity.pdbx_description
1 polymer ?
#
loop_
_entity_poly.entity_id
_entity_poly.type
_entity_poly.pdbx_seq_one_letter_code
_entity_poly.pdbx_strand_id
1 'polypeptide(L)' 'MINRDWHESHRMPRNANLEQRVEWHIEHAEQCGCREIPDSVKRALEQRGTPVPPRKAGQE' A
#
# COMPACT_ATOMS: atom_id res chain seq x y z
N MET A 1 4.40 -5.47 12.92
CA MET A 1 3.95 -6.85 12.65
C MET A 1 3.41 -6.90 11.22
N ILE A 2 3.40 -8.07 10.56
CA ILE A 2 2.83 -8.24 9.20
C ILE A 2 1.45 -8.89 9.32
N ASN A 3 0.43 -8.32 8.67
CA ASN A 3 -0.88 -8.94 8.56
C ASN A 3 -0.82 -10.05 7.50
N ARG A 4 -0.55 -11.29 7.94
CA ARG A 4 -0.35 -12.44 7.05
C ARG A 4 -1.57 -12.74 6.20
N ASP A 5 -2.77 -12.71 6.80
CA ASP A 5 -4.04 -12.93 6.12
C ASP A 5 -4.25 -11.97 4.95
N TRP A 6 -4.02 -10.67 5.20
CA TRP A 6 -4.09 -9.67 4.15
C TRP A 6 -3.07 -9.92 3.04
N HIS A 7 -1.83 -10.29 3.38
CA HIS A 7 -0.81 -10.61 2.37
C HIS A 7 -1.10 -11.88 1.58
N GLU A 8 -1.83 -12.85 2.12
CA GLU A 8 -2.24 -14.04 1.40
C GLU A 8 -3.38 -13.77 0.43
N SER A 9 -4.36 -12.96 0.84
CA SER A 9 -5.52 -12.61 0.02
C SER A 9 -5.20 -11.49 -1.01
N HIS A 10 -4.42 -10.49 -0.62
CA HIS A 10 -4.01 -9.35 -1.44
C HIS A 10 -2.53 -9.45 -1.81
N ARG A 11 -2.18 -10.42 -2.68
CA ARG A 11 -0.83 -10.49 -3.25
C ARG A 11 -0.66 -9.51 -4.40
N MET A 12 0.48 -8.81 -4.42
CA MET A 12 0.79 -7.90 -5.52
C MET A 12 0.90 -8.68 -6.84
N PRO A 13 0.16 -8.27 -7.90
CA PRO A 13 0.26 -8.89 -9.21
C PRO A 13 1.67 -8.69 -9.81
N ARG A 14 2.21 -9.72 -10.48
CA ARG A 14 3.55 -9.65 -11.12
C ARG A 14 3.65 -8.55 -12.19
N ASN A 15 2.55 -8.28 -12.91
CA ASN A 15 2.46 -7.24 -13.95
C ASN A 15 1.50 -6.11 -13.54
N ALA A 16 1.45 -5.78 -12.25
CA ALA A 16 0.63 -4.67 -11.77
C ALA A 16 1.06 -3.36 -12.44
N ASN A 17 0.10 -2.66 -13.03
CA ASN A 17 0.32 -1.31 -13.49
C ASN A 17 0.47 -0.35 -12.30
N LEU A 18 0.85 0.90 -12.58
CA LEU A 18 1.09 1.90 -11.53
C LEU A 18 -0.13 2.12 -10.65
N GLU A 19 -1.34 2.06 -11.22
CA GLU A 19 -2.60 2.30 -10.50
C GLU A 19 -2.87 1.17 -9.52
N GLN A 20 -2.83 -0.08 -9.99
CA GLN A 20 -2.97 -1.26 -9.14
C GLN A 20 -1.93 -1.29 -8.03
N ARG A 21 -0.69 -0.85 -8.33
CA ARG A 21 0.37 -0.75 -7.33
C ARG A 21 0.03 0.33 -6.28
N VAL A 22 -0.49 1.47 -6.71
CA VAL A 22 -0.93 2.55 -5.81
C VAL A 22 -2.05 2.08 -4.90
N GLU A 23 -3.12 1.50 -5.47
CA GLU A 23 -4.26 0.97 -4.72
C GLU A 23 -3.84 -0.10 -3.71
N TRP A 24 -3.02 -1.06 -4.15
CA TRP A 24 -2.48 -2.08 -3.27
C TRP A 24 -1.69 -1.49 -2.10
N HIS A 25 -0.90 -0.44 -2.33
CA HIS A 25 -0.12 0.22 -1.28
C HIS A 25 -0.97 1.06 -0.32
N ILE A 26 -2.08 1.63 -0.78
CA ILE A 26 -3.08 2.29 0.07
C ILE A 26 -3.68 1.26 1.03
N GLU A 27 -4.26 0.19 0.49
CA GLU A 27 -4.87 -0.88 1.29
C GLU A 27 -3.84 -1.52 2.23
N HIS A 28 -2.63 -1.77 1.73
CA HIS A 28 -1.53 -2.29 2.54
C HIS A 28 -1.26 -1.38 3.73
N ALA A 29 -1.17 -0.06 3.54
CA ALA A 29 -0.90 0.88 4.62
C ALA A 29 -2.00 0.90 5.69
N GLU A 30 -3.26 0.66 5.29
CA GLU A 30 -4.43 0.61 6.17
C GLU A 30 -4.62 -0.73 6.89
N GLN A 31 -4.22 -1.85 6.28
CA GLN A 31 -4.47 -3.21 6.81
C GLN A 31 -3.27 -3.83 7.51
N CYS A 32 -2.06 -3.50 7.05
CA CYS A 32 -0.84 -4.12 7.51
C CYS A 32 0.19 -3.06 7.90
N GLY A 33 0.47 -2.16 6.96
CA GLY A 33 1.44 -1.11 7.07
C GLY A 33 2.83 -1.65 7.38
N CYS A 34 3.19 -2.89 7.04
CA CYS A 34 4.48 -3.45 7.50
C CYS A 34 5.69 -2.73 6.90
N ARG A 35 5.54 -2.17 5.70
CA ARG A 35 6.55 -1.46 4.91
C ARG A 35 6.05 -0.10 4.47
N GLU A 36 6.96 0.87 4.37
CA GLU A 36 6.65 2.20 3.86
C GLU A 36 6.19 2.16 2.39
N ILE A 37 5.35 3.13 2.01
CA ILE A 37 4.93 3.31 0.62
C ILE A 37 6.13 3.83 -0.17
N PRO A 38 6.50 3.20 -1.30
CA PRO A 38 7.64 3.64 -2.09
C PRO A 38 7.38 5.00 -2.74
N ASP A 39 8.47 5.76 -2.98
CA ASP A 39 8.39 7.11 -3.52
C ASP A 39 7.68 7.21 -4.87
N SER A 40 7.82 6.20 -5.73
CA SER A 40 7.12 6.17 -7.01
C SER A 40 5.59 6.14 -6.86
N VAL A 41 5.08 5.56 -5.77
CA VAL A 41 3.64 5.51 -5.45
C VAL A 41 3.20 6.81 -4.78
N LYS A 42 4.01 7.37 -3.87
CA LYS A 42 3.74 8.69 -3.26
C LYS A 42 3.62 9.77 -4.34
N ARG A 43 4.54 9.79 -5.31
CA ARG A 43 4.49 10.71 -6.46
C ARG A 43 3.26 10.51 -7.33
N ALA A 44 2.86 9.26 -7.56
CA ALA A 44 1.64 8.97 -8.31
C ALA A 44 0.38 9.45 -7.57
N LEU A 45 0.34 9.32 -6.23
CA LEU A 45 -0.74 9.84 -5.39
C LEU A 45 -0.78 11.37 -5.38
N GLU A 46 0.39 12.02 -5.25
CA GLU A 46 0.52 13.48 -5.30
C GLU A 46 0.06 14.04 -6.65
N GLN A 47 0.46 13.42 -7.76
CA GLN A 47 0.01 13.80 -9.10
C GLN A 47 -1.51 13.66 -9.28
N ARG A 48 -2.14 12.74 -8.54
CA ARG A 48 -3.60 12.52 -8.55
C ARG A 48 -4.33 13.42 -7.55
N GLY A 49 -3.62 14.16 -6.70
CA GLY A 49 -4.21 14.92 -5.59
C GLY A 49 -4.81 14.02 -4.51
N THR A 50 -4.43 12.74 -4.45
CA THR A 50 -4.93 11.79 -3.44
C THR A 50 -3.98 11.78 -2.24
N PRO A 51 -4.48 11.98 -1.01
CA PRO A 51 -3.63 11.94 0.17
C PRO A 51 -3.11 10.52 0.43
N VAL A 52 -1.82 10.41 0.75
CA VAL A 52 -1.20 9.14 1.13
C VAL A 52 -1.74 8.75 2.52
N PRO A 53 -2.37 7.57 2.69
CA PRO A 53 -2.89 7.17 4.00
C PRO A 53 -1.73 7.01 4.99
N PRO A 54 -1.93 7.40 6.27
CA PRO A 54 -0.95 7.15 7.30
C PRO A 54 -0.77 5.64 7.47
N ARG A 55 0.48 5.19 7.55
CA ARG A 55 0.81 3.80 7.90
C ARG A 55 0.13 3.46 9.23
N LYS A 56 -0.67 2.39 9.29
CA LYS A 56 -1.05 1.80 10.59
C LYS A 56 0.21 1.30 11.28
N ALA A 57 0.72 2.12 12.19
CA ALA A 57 1.86 1.78 13.01
C ALA A 57 1.40 0.79 14.10
N GLY A 58 1.60 -0.50 13.84
CA GLY A 58 1.39 -1.54 14.83
C GLY A 58 -0.07 -1.94 14.97
N GLN A 59 -0.42 -3.06 14.34
CA GLN A 59 -1.43 -3.93 14.93
C GLN A 59 -0.69 -4.78 15.97
N GLU A 60 -1.03 -4.53 17.23
CA GLU A 60 -0.68 -5.28 18.44
C GLU A 60 -1.04 -6.77 18.35
#